data_AF-S8CZ18-F1
#
_entry.id   AF-S8CZ18-F1
#
_cell.length_a   1.000
_cell.length_b   1.000
_cell.length_c   1.000
_cell.angle_alpha   90.00
_cell.angle_beta   90.00
_cell.angle_gamma   90.00
#
_symmetry.space_group_name_H-M   'P 1'
#
loop_
_entity.id
_entity.type
_entity.pdbx_description
1 polymer ?
#
loop_
_entity_poly.entity_id
_entity_poly.type
_entity_poly.pdbx_seq_one_letter_code
_entity_poly.pdbx_strand_id
1 'polypeptide(L)'
;MRTVIIGLGAGLLPMFIKNGLPNMDIQVVELDPVVLDVARQYFGFTEDESLTAHVTDGIKFVSNIAAEERDMRKVDVLIVDVDSSDLSHGLTCPAAEFVEEPFLSSARDSLSENGLLIVNLVTRSLAVKNCVRWRLKKVFGKKVFHLQVEEDVNEVVFAVKKEDSSACSFDEDWLREGRSKLLAQGGGKQRRWFQRIIEASQSITPYD
;
A
#
# COMPACT_ATOMS: atom_id res chain seq x y z
N MET A 1 13.31 -2.16 6.40
CA MET A 1 12.06 -1.39 6.38
C MET A 1 10.92 -2.38 6.49
N ARG A 2 10.13 -2.32 7.57
CA ARG A 2 9.07 -3.30 7.80
C ARG A 2 7.87 -2.97 6.93
N THR A 3 7.50 -3.89 6.06
CA THR A 3 6.44 -3.73 5.07
C THR A 3 5.40 -4.82 5.26
N VAL A 4 4.14 -4.44 5.34
CA VAL A 4 3.01 -5.38 5.35
C VAL A 4 2.22 -5.21 4.07
N ILE A 5 1.93 -6.32 3.39
CA ILE A 5 1.11 -6.34 2.18
C ILE A 5 -0.09 -7.24 2.46
N ILE A 6 -1.29 -6.68 2.45
CA ILE A 6 -2.53 -7.43 2.59
C ILE A 6 -3.05 -7.74 1.19
N GLY A 7 -3.24 -9.03 0.91
CA GLY A 7 -3.53 -9.56 -0.41
C GLY A 7 -2.26 -10.04 -1.11
N LEU A 8 -2.17 -11.35 -1.35
CA LEU A 8 -1.03 -11.95 -2.04
C LEU A 8 -1.25 -11.98 -3.56
N GLY A 9 -2.44 -12.38 -3.99
CA GLY A 9 -2.72 -12.70 -5.38
C GLY A 9 -1.72 -13.76 -5.92
N ALA A 10 -1.13 -13.51 -7.09
CA ALA A 10 -0.10 -14.37 -7.66
C ALA A 10 1.30 -14.19 -7.00
N GLY A 11 1.44 -13.31 -6.00
CA GLY A 11 2.73 -13.03 -5.34
C GLY A 11 3.68 -12.11 -6.12
N LEU A 12 3.21 -11.50 -7.22
CA LEU A 12 4.06 -10.69 -8.09
C LEU A 12 4.51 -9.38 -7.42
N LEU A 13 3.60 -8.67 -6.74
CA LEU A 13 3.91 -7.42 -6.04
C LEU A 13 4.97 -7.62 -4.94
N PRO A 14 4.79 -8.54 -3.96
CA PRO A 14 5.81 -8.74 -2.92
C PRO A 14 7.16 -9.19 -3.49
N MET A 15 7.16 -10.07 -4.51
CA MET A 15 8.40 -10.49 -5.17
C MET A 15 9.06 -9.35 -5.94
N PHE A 16 8.29 -8.47 -6.59
CA PHE A 16 8.82 -7.29 -7.26
C PHE A 16 9.48 -6.33 -6.27
N ILE A 17 8.81 -6.04 -5.15
CA ILE A 17 9.34 -5.15 -4.10
C ILE A 17 10.63 -5.74 -3.52
N LYS A 18 10.63 -7.02 -3.15
CA LYS A 18 11.80 -7.72 -2.60
C LYS A 18 13.01 -7.66 -3.54
N ASN A 19 12.79 -7.92 -4.83
CA ASN A 19 13.87 -7.98 -5.81
C ASN A 19 14.32 -6.60 -6.30
N GLY A 20 13.45 -5.60 -6.21
CA GLY A 20 13.67 -4.25 -6.73
C GLY A 20 14.17 -3.24 -5.70
N LEU A 21 13.87 -3.44 -4.41
CA LEU A 21 14.24 -2.50 -3.33
C LEU A 21 15.11 -3.18 -2.26
N PRO A 22 16.25 -2.58 -1.88
CA PRO A 22 17.13 -3.15 -0.86
C PRO A 22 16.56 -2.99 0.56
N ASN A 23 16.92 -3.90 1.47
CA ASN A 23 16.63 -3.80 2.92
C ASN A 23 15.13 -3.79 3.27
N MET A 24 14.30 -4.51 2.51
CA MET A 24 12.89 -4.73 2.83
C MET A 24 12.73 -5.97 3.72
N ASP A 25 11.86 -5.86 4.74
CA ASP A 25 11.36 -6.98 5.53
C ASP A 25 9.85 -7.04 5.29
N ILE A 26 9.41 -7.99 4.48
CA ILE A 26 8.06 -8.06 3.91
C ILE A 26 7.27 -9.17 4.60
N GLN A 27 6.12 -8.81 5.14
CA GLN A 27 5.10 -9.73 5.65
C GLN A 27 3.88 -9.64 4.74
N VAL A 28 3.60 -10.71 4.01
CA VAL A 28 2.39 -10.82 3.20
C VAL A 28 1.29 -11.47 4.03
N VAL A 29 0.09 -10.91 4.00
CA VAL A 29 -1.08 -11.43 4.69
C VAL A 29 -2.12 -11.81 3.65
N GLU A 30 -2.43 -13.10 3.59
CA GLU A 30 -3.41 -13.67 2.65
C GLU A 30 -4.50 -14.38 3.44
N LEU A 31 -5.76 -14.21 3.04
CA LEU A 31 -6.88 -14.83 3.73
C LEU A 31 -7.03 -16.30 3.29
N ASP A 32 -6.83 -16.57 2.00
CA ASP A 32 -7.07 -17.88 1.42
C ASP A 32 -5.77 -18.71 1.29
N PRO A 33 -5.62 -19.82 2.03
CA PRO A 33 -4.46 -20.69 1.91
C PRO A 33 -4.26 -21.26 0.49
N VAL A 34 -5.34 -21.41 -0.29
CA VAL A 34 -5.27 -21.92 -1.67
C VAL A 34 -4.55 -20.92 -2.57
N VAL A 35 -4.79 -19.61 -2.39
CA VAL A 35 -4.09 -18.56 -3.14
C VAL A 35 -2.59 -18.62 -2.87
N LEU A 36 -2.20 -18.80 -1.61
CA LEU A 36 -0.81 -18.96 -1.21
C LEU A 36 -0.15 -20.20 -1.84
N ASP A 37 -0.83 -21.34 -1.83
CA ASP A 37 -0.33 -22.56 -2.45
C ASP A 37 -0.16 -22.41 -3.97
N VAL A 38 -1.12 -21.77 -4.64
CA VAL A 38 -1.05 -21.49 -6.08
C VAL A 38 0.11 -20.54 -6.41
N ALA A 39 0.30 -19.47 -5.62
CA ALA A 39 1.41 -18.54 -5.79
C ALA A 39 2.77 -19.24 -5.69
N ARG A 40 2.95 -20.13 -4.70
CA ARG A 40 4.17 -20.92 -4.51
C ARG A 40 4.41 -21.90 -5.65
N GLN A 41 3.38 -22.65 -6.06
CA GLN A 41 3.51 -23.74 -7.01
C GLN A 41 3.65 -23.27 -8.46
N TYR A 42 2.95 -22.20 -8.83
CA TYR A 42 2.79 -21.83 -10.25
C TYR A 42 3.38 -20.47 -10.61
N PHE A 43 3.51 -19.55 -9.65
CA PHE A 43 3.93 -18.18 -9.91
C PHE A 43 5.31 -17.82 -9.34
N GLY A 44 6.00 -18.78 -8.73
CA GLY A 44 7.36 -18.61 -8.24
C GLY A 44 7.46 -17.71 -7.01
N PHE A 45 6.38 -17.61 -6.22
CA PHE A 45 6.43 -16.94 -4.93
C PHE A 45 7.28 -17.75 -3.95
N THR A 46 8.38 -17.15 -3.46
CA THR A 46 9.32 -17.81 -2.57
C THR A 46 9.60 -16.96 -1.35
N GLU A 47 9.24 -17.50 -0.19
CA GLU A 47 9.57 -16.92 1.12
C GLU A 47 11.04 -17.15 1.49
N ASP A 48 11.59 -16.24 2.29
CA ASP A 48 12.89 -16.35 2.96
C ASP A 48 12.92 -15.44 4.20
N GLU A 49 14.12 -15.15 4.73
CA GLU A 49 14.31 -14.31 5.91
C GLU A 49 13.78 -12.87 5.75
N SER A 50 13.61 -12.39 4.52
CA SER A 50 13.18 -11.02 4.18
C SER A 50 11.77 -10.93 3.59
N LEU A 51 11.13 -12.07 3.31
CA LEU A 51 9.77 -12.15 2.81
C LEU A 51 9.09 -13.38 3.40
N THR A 52 8.06 -13.16 4.21
CA THR A 52 7.25 -14.22 4.84
C THR A 52 5.78 -14.03 4.51
N ALA A 53 4.99 -15.12 4.50
CA ALA A 53 3.55 -15.09 4.30
C ALA A 53 2.79 -15.63 5.52
N HIS A 54 1.65 -15.01 5.81
CA HIS A 54 0.75 -15.39 6.89
C HIS A 54 -0.65 -15.64 6.32
N VAL A 55 -1.19 -16.85 6.54
CA VAL A 55 -2.59 -17.14 6.23
C VAL A 55 -3.46 -16.66 7.39
N THR A 56 -4.02 -15.46 7.28
CA THR A 56 -4.87 -14.85 8.30
C THR A 56 -5.67 -13.68 7.73
N ASP A 57 -6.71 -13.28 8.47
CA ASP A 57 -7.46 -12.05 8.24
C ASP A 57 -6.54 -10.82 8.40
N GLY A 58 -6.47 -10.01 7.34
CA GLY A 58 -5.65 -8.79 7.28
C GLY A 58 -6.10 -7.68 8.24
N ILE A 59 -7.40 -7.55 8.49
CA ILE A 59 -7.94 -6.59 9.46
C ILE A 59 -7.47 -6.97 10.86
N LYS A 60 -7.62 -8.25 11.23
CA LYS A 60 -7.14 -8.74 12.53
C LYS A 60 -5.62 -8.59 12.67
N PHE A 61 -4.87 -8.88 11.61
CA PHE A 61 -3.42 -8.74 11.61
C PHE A 61 -3.00 -7.29 11.93
N VAL A 62 -3.60 -6.31 11.24
CA VAL A 62 -3.32 -4.88 11.46
C VAL A 62 -3.78 -4.43 12.86
N SER A 63 -4.97 -4.83 13.30
CA SER A 63 -5.47 -4.48 14.64
C SER A 63 -4.57 -5.01 15.76
N ASN A 64 -4.00 -6.21 15.59
CA ASN A 64 -3.04 -6.75 16.56
C ASN A 64 -1.77 -5.90 16.65
N ILE A 65 -1.23 -5.44 15.50
CA ILE A 65 -0.06 -4.53 15.49
C ILE A 65 -0.41 -3.17 16.09
N ALA A 66 -1.60 -2.66 15.81
CA ALA A 66 -2.08 -1.39 16.37
C ALA A 66 -2.13 -1.42 17.90
N ALA A 67 -2.60 -2.54 18.48
CA ALA A 67 -2.71 -2.76 19.91
C ALA A 67 -1.36 -2.98 20.62
N GLU A 68 -0.28 -3.24 19.90
CA GLU A 68 1.04 -3.38 20.50
C GLU A 68 1.64 -2.02 20.90
N GLU A 69 2.03 -1.90 22.18
CA GLU A 69 2.63 -0.68 22.75
C GLU A 69 4.11 -0.48 22.36
N ARG A 70 4.75 -1.46 21.72
CA ARG A 70 6.18 -1.40 21.39
C ARG A 70 6.38 -0.76 20.02
N ASP A 71 6.92 0.45 19.99
CA ASP A 71 7.23 1.18 18.75
C ASP A 71 8.10 0.39 17.76
N MET A 72 8.99 -0.48 18.26
CA MET A 72 9.83 -1.34 17.43
C MET A 72 9.05 -2.33 16.55
N ARG A 73 7.74 -2.49 16.77
CA ARG A 73 6.86 -3.35 15.97
C ARG A 73 5.91 -2.56 15.07
N LYS A 74 6.05 -1.23 14.96
CA LYS A 74 5.27 -0.47 13.98
C LYS A 74 5.74 -0.77 12.56
N VAL A 75 4.84 -0.54 11.60
CA VAL A 75 5.05 -0.84 10.18
C VAL A 75 5.45 0.44 9.45
N ASP A 76 6.46 0.38 8.60
CA ASP A 76 6.87 1.54 7.80
C ASP A 76 5.98 1.72 6.56
N VAL A 77 5.59 0.60 5.93
CA VAL A 77 4.71 0.61 4.77
C VAL A 77 3.62 -0.45 4.92
N LEU A 78 2.37 -0.04 4.85
CA LEU A 78 1.20 -0.92 4.81
C LEU A 78 0.55 -0.79 3.43
N ILE A 79 0.47 -1.89 2.69
CA ILE A 79 -0.16 -1.96 1.37
C ILE A 79 -1.44 -2.79 1.49
N VAL A 80 -2.55 -2.27 0.99
CA VAL A 80 -3.83 -2.97 0.87
C VAL A 80 -4.12 -3.18 -0.61
N ASP A 81 -4.08 -4.44 -1.05
CA ASP A 81 -4.34 -4.89 -2.42
C ASP A 81 -5.23 -6.15 -2.39
N VAL A 82 -6.44 -5.99 -1.84
CA VAL A 82 -7.39 -7.08 -1.60
C VAL A 82 -8.63 -6.88 -2.43
N ASP A 83 -8.89 -7.74 -3.41
CA ASP A 83 -10.12 -7.67 -4.20
C ASP A 83 -11.38 -8.01 -3.38
N SER A 84 -12.51 -7.40 -3.72
CA SER A 84 -13.81 -7.65 -3.09
C SER A 84 -14.57 -8.72 -3.84
N SER A 85 -14.98 -9.77 -3.14
CA SER A 85 -15.95 -10.75 -3.68
C SER A 85 -17.38 -10.21 -3.71
N ASP A 86 -17.67 -9.15 -2.94
CA ASP A 86 -18.96 -8.46 -2.91
C ASP A 86 -18.89 -7.10 -3.61
N LEU A 87 -19.56 -7.00 -4.76
CA LEU A 87 -19.61 -5.79 -5.57
C LEU A 87 -20.83 -4.90 -5.28
N SER A 88 -21.70 -5.29 -4.33
CA SER A 88 -22.92 -4.56 -3.99
C SER A 88 -22.65 -3.13 -3.50
N HIS A 89 -21.45 -2.91 -2.94
CA HIS A 89 -20.98 -1.62 -2.45
C HIS A 89 -20.41 -0.70 -3.55
N GLY A 90 -20.34 -1.17 -4.80
CA GLY A 90 -19.75 -0.43 -5.91
C GLY A 90 -18.23 -0.22 -5.78
N LEU A 91 -17.59 -0.97 -4.89
CA LEU A 91 -16.15 -1.00 -4.65
C LEU A 91 -15.64 -2.39 -5.05
N THR A 92 -14.70 -2.44 -5.98
CA THR A 92 -14.09 -3.69 -6.44
C THR A 92 -12.83 -3.95 -5.63
N CYS A 93 -11.94 -2.97 -5.50
CA CYS A 93 -10.76 -3.07 -4.66
C CYS A 93 -10.61 -1.78 -3.82
N PRO A 94 -10.32 -1.85 -2.52
CA PRO A 94 -10.27 -3.08 -1.74
C PRO A 94 -11.68 -3.59 -1.37
N ALA A 95 -11.79 -4.70 -0.64
CA ALA A 95 -13.02 -4.99 0.10
C ALA A 95 -13.38 -3.82 1.04
N ALA A 96 -14.68 -3.53 1.19
CA ALA A 96 -15.16 -2.28 1.79
C ALA A 96 -14.65 -2.04 3.22
N GLU A 97 -14.50 -3.10 4.00
CA GLU A 97 -14.00 -3.07 5.37
C GLU A 97 -12.61 -2.45 5.50
N PHE A 98 -11.77 -2.53 4.45
CA PHE A 98 -10.43 -1.95 4.43
C PHE A 98 -10.41 -0.43 4.18
N VAL A 99 -11.56 0.19 3.91
CA VAL A 99 -11.71 1.65 3.74
C VAL A 99 -12.77 2.24 4.68
N GLU A 100 -13.23 1.45 5.66
CA GLU A 100 -14.05 1.94 6.76
C GLU A 100 -13.17 2.54 7.87
N GLU A 101 -13.72 3.52 8.59
CA GLU A 101 -12.97 4.25 9.63
C GLU A 101 -12.30 3.35 10.68
N PRO A 102 -12.92 2.28 11.21
CA PRO A 102 -12.28 1.45 12.24
C PRO A 102 -10.99 0.78 11.74
N PHE A 103 -10.97 0.32 10.49
CA PHE A 103 -9.77 -0.24 9.89
C PHE A 103 -8.74 0.86 9.63
N LEU A 104 -9.15 1.99 9.05
CA LEU A 104 -8.22 3.08 8.76
C LEU A 104 -7.54 3.63 10.02
N SER A 105 -8.27 3.73 11.14
CA SER A 105 -7.70 4.09 12.44
C SER A 105 -6.69 3.04 12.91
N SER A 106 -7.02 1.75 12.85
CA SER A 106 -6.08 0.67 13.18
C SER A 106 -4.84 0.70 12.29
N ALA A 107 -5.01 0.94 10.99
CA ALA A 107 -3.92 1.10 10.03
C ALA A 107 -3.00 2.26 10.43
N ARG A 108 -3.56 3.44 10.71
CA ARG A 108 -2.79 4.61 11.19
C ARG A 108 -2.02 4.29 12.47
N ASP A 109 -2.64 3.59 13.42
CA ASP A 109 -2.02 3.25 14.71
C ASP A 109 -0.96 2.15 14.59
N SER A 110 -1.06 1.29 13.58
CA SER A 110 -0.06 0.26 13.27
C SER A 110 1.21 0.81 12.61
N LEU A 111 1.12 1.99 11.97
CA LEU A 111 2.22 2.61 11.23
C LEU A 111 3.25 3.29 12.15
N SER A 112 4.52 3.29 11.73
CA SER A 112 5.60 4.08 12.34
C SER A 112 5.35 5.57 12.10
N GLU A 113 6.05 6.46 12.78
CA GLU A 113 5.77 7.91 12.72
C GLU A 113 5.86 8.48 11.29
N ASN A 114 6.78 7.96 10.47
CA ASN A 114 6.91 8.31 9.05
C ASN A 114 6.23 7.28 8.12
N GLY A 115 5.35 6.45 8.68
CA GLY A 115 4.77 5.33 7.98
C GLY A 115 3.77 5.75 6.90
N LEU A 116 3.62 4.86 5.91
CA LEU A 116 2.82 5.07 4.71
C LEU A 116 1.78 3.95 4.56
N LEU A 117 0.51 4.33 4.43
CA LEU A 117 -0.54 3.46 3.93
C LEU A 117 -0.66 3.65 2.42
N ILE A 118 -0.74 2.54 1.67
CA ILE A 118 -1.00 2.49 0.24
C ILE A 118 -2.22 1.61 0.01
N VAL A 119 -3.21 2.11 -0.74
CA VAL A 119 -4.43 1.36 -1.06
C VAL A 119 -4.60 1.34 -2.57
N ASN A 120 -4.75 0.14 -3.14
CA ASN A 120 -5.26 0.00 -4.50
C ASN A 120 -6.78 0.22 -4.48
N LEU A 121 -7.25 1.30 -5.09
CA LEU A 121 -8.64 1.71 -5.11
C LEU A 121 -9.23 1.57 -6.52
N VAL A 122 -10.20 0.66 -6.67
CA VAL A 122 -10.91 0.38 -7.90
C VAL A 122 -12.41 0.54 -7.66
N THR A 123 -12.96 1.65 -8.13
CA THR A 123 -14.40 1.91 -8.12
C THR A 123 -14.80 2.78 -9.30
N ARG A 124 -15.97 2.50 -9.89
CA ARG A 124 -16.60 3.36 -10.91
C ARG A 124 -17.55 4.38 -10.31
N SER A 125 -17.86 4.27 -9.02
CA SER A 125 -18.78 5.17 -8.33
C SER A 125 -18.01 6.35 -7.76
N LEU A 126 -18.22 7.54 -8.33
CA LEU A 126 -17.64 8.78 -7.82
C LEU A 126 -18.08 9.05 -6.38
N ALA A 127 -19.31 8.66 -6.01
CA ALA A 127 -19.81 8.80 -4.65
C ALA A 127 -19.01 7.94 -3.66
N VAL A 128 -18.78 6.66 -4.00
CA VAL A 128 -17.96 5.74 -3.18
C VAL A 128 -16.53 6.25 -3.07
N LYS A 129 -15.93 6.67 -4.19
CA LYS A 129 -14.60 7.27 -4.23
C LYS A 129 -14.49 8.47 -3.28
N ASN A 130 -15.45 9.39 -3.33
CA ASN A 130 -15.48 10.56 -2.45
C ASN A 130 -15.68 10.19 -0.97
N CYS A 131 -16.47 9.15 -0.66
CA CYS A 131 -16.62 8.65 0.70
C CYS A 131 -15.31 8.08 1.25
N VAL A 132 -14.63 7.20 0.50
CA VAL A 132 -13.33 6.62 0.88
C VAL A 132 -12.31 7.73 1.14
N ARG A 133 -12.23 8.68 0.21
CA ARG A 133 -11.37 9.85 0.31
C ARG A 133 -11.63 10.70 1.55
N TRP A 134 -12.90 10.96 1.86
CA TRP A 134 -13.27 11.70 3.06
C TRP A 134 -12.81 10.98 4.33
N ARG A 135 -13.00 9.65 4.42
CA ARG A 135 -12.55 8.86 5.58
C ARG A 135 -11.03 8.85 5.71
N LEU A 136 -10.31 8.69 4.60
CA LEU A 136 -8.85 8.77 4.59
C LEU A 136 -8.37 10.13 5.08
N LYS A 137 -8.97 11.23 4.62
CA LYS A 137 -8.64 12.58 5.13
C LYS A 137 -8.99 12.78 6.59
N LYS A 138 -10.12 12.22 7.04
CA LYS A 138 -10.52 12.28 8.44
C LYS A 138 -9.51 11.56 9.34
N VAL A 139 -8.99 10.41 8.91
CA VAL A 139 -8.05 9.61 9.69
C VAL A 139 -6.59 10.05 9.53
N PHE A 140 -6.13 10.40 8.34
CA PHE A 140 -4.71 10.71 8.04
C PHE A 140 -4.44 12.22 7.82
N GLY A 141 -5.46 13.06 7.93
CA GLY A 141 -5.33 14.51 7.75
C GLY A 141 -5.09 14.91 6.29
N LYS A 142 -4.20 15.89 6.08
CA LYS A 142 -3.99 16.53 4.78
C LYS A 142 -3.01 15.80 3.86
N LYS A 143 -2.21 14.87 4.38
CA LYS A 143 -1.18 14.15 3.61
C LYS A 143 -1.73 12.88 2.98
N VAL A 144 -2.75 13.07 2.16
CA VAL A 144 -3.32 12.01 1.32
C VAL A 144 -3.10 12.41 -0.14
N PHE A 145 -2.50 11.51 -0.90
CA PHE A 145 -2.16 11.67 -2.31
C PHE A 145 -2.78 10.54 -3.11
N HIS A 146 -2.89 10.73 -4.42
CA HIS A 146 -3.35 9.68 -5.30
C HIS A 146 -2.59 9.69 -6.62
N LEU A 147 -2.54 8.53 -7.26
CA LEU A 147 -2.07 8.32 -8.62
C LEU A 147 -3.19 7.64 -9.40
N GLN A 148 -3.75 8.35 -10.38
CA GLN A 148 -4.62 7.72 -11.37
C GLN A 148 -3.74 7.05 -12.42
N VAL A 149 -3.92 5.75 -12.64
CA VAL A 149 -3.24 5.05 -13.73
C VAL A 149 -3.97 5.35 -15.03
N GLU A 150 -3.23 5.87 -16.03
CA GLU A 150 -3.79 6.17 -17.36
C GLU A 150 -4.41 4.91 -17.98
N GLU A 151 -5.57 5.07 -18.63
CA GLU A 151 -6.36 4.01 -19.26
C GLU A 151 -6.99 2.96 -18.32
N ASP A 152 -6.76 3.03 -17.01
CA ASP A 152 -7.33 2.11 -16.02
C ASP A 152 -8.27 2.82 -15.02
N VAL A 153 -9.20 2.06 -14.42
CA VAL A 153 -10.06 2.54 -13.32
C VAL A 153 -9.27 2.61 -12.01
N ASN A 154 -8.12 1.94 -11.95
CA ASN A 154 -7.30 1.82 -10.76
C ASN A 154 -6.67 3.15 -10.34
N GLU A 155 -6.88 3.49 -9.08
CA GLU A 155 -6.31 4.63 -8.41
C GLU A 155 -5.48 4.12 -7.24
N VAL A 156 -4.21 4.48 -7.17
CA VAL A 156 -3.37 4.16 -6.02
C VAL A 156 -3.43 5.33 -5.06
N VAL A 157 -3.94 5.12 -3.85
CA VAL A 157 -4.05 6.14 -2.82
C VAL A 157 -2.96 5.97 -1.79
N PHE A 158 -2.30 7.07 -1.43
CA PHE A 158 -1.20 7.12 -0.48
C PHE A 158 -1.61 7.99 0.72
N ALA A 159 -1.45 7.50 1.94
CA ALA A 159 -1.75 8.27 3.15
C ALA A 159 -0.59 8.19 4.15
N VAL A 160 0.00 9.33 4.49
CA VAL A 160 1.19 9.44 5.35
C VAL A 160 0.76 9.72 6.80
N LYS A 161 1.30 8.98 7.78
CA LYS A 161 0.95 9.17 9.20
C LYS A 161 1.39 10.52 9.77
N LYS A 162 2.60 10.97 9.42
CA LYS A 162 3.22 12.17 10.02
C LYS A 162 2.41 13.43 9.76
N GLU A 163 1.80 13.97 10.82
CA GLU A 163 1.27 15.33 10.83
C GLU A 163 2.44 16.30 10.98
N ASP A 164 2.72 17.16 9.98
CA ASP A 164 3.63 18.27 10.21
C ASP A 164 2.90 19.37 10.98
N SER A 165 3.51 19.82 12.08
CA SER A 165 3.08 20.99 12.85
C SER A 165 3.24 22.31 12.09
N SER A 166 3.95 22.29 10.95
CA SER A 166 4.06 23.41 10.02
C SER A 166 3.21 23.16 8.79
N ALA A 167 2.56 24.22 8.31
CA ALA A 167 1.79 24.25 7.07
C ALA A 167 2.69 24.09 5.82
N CYS A 168 3.47 23.01 5.76
CA CYS A 168 4.23 22.65 4.58
C CYS A 168 3.23 22.17 3.55
N SER A 169 3.02 23.02 2.55
CA SER A 169 2.51 22.68 1.23
C SER A 169 3.12 21.35 0.76
N PHE A 170 2.40 20.63 -0.08
CA PHE A 170 2.96 19.52 -0.84
C PHE A 170 4.32 19.93 -1.40
N ASP A 171 5.39 19.42 -0.79
CA ASP A 171 6.74 19.76 -1.19
C ASP A 171 7.16 18.75 -2.25
N GLU A 172 7.07 19.10 -3.53
CA GLU A 172 7.48 18.19 -4.61
C GLU A 172 8.93 17.73 -4.50
N ASP A 173 9.76 18.40 -3.68
CA ASP A 173 11.18 18.09 -3.55
C ASP A 173 11.42 16.68 -2.97
N TRP A 174 10.61 16.19 -2.03
CA TRP A 174 10.81 14.83 -1.49
C TRP A 174 10.44 13.74 -2.50
N LEU A 175 9.39 13.94 -3.31
CA LEU A 175 9.04 13.03 -4.41
C LEU A 175 10.09 13.05 -5.50
N ARG A 176 10.62 14.22 -5.84
CA ARG A 176 11.72 14.39 -6.79
C ARG A 176 13.00 13.70 -6.30
N GLU A 177 13.34 13.84 -5.03
CA GLU A 177 14.47 13.13 -4.42
C GLU A 177 14.24 11.60 -4.44
N GLY A 178 13.03 11.15 -4.09
CA GLY A 178 12.63 9.74 -4.15
C GLY A 178 12.79 9.14 -5.55
N ARG A 179 12.29 9.84 -6.59
CA ARG A 179 12.47 9.45 -7.99
C ARG A 179 13.94 9.34 -8.39
N SER A 180 14.77 10.29 -7.98
CA SER A 180 16.20 10.30 -8.26
C SER A 180 16.92 9.10 -7.63
N LYS A 181 16.61 8.80 -6.35
CA LYS A 181 17.15 7.63 -5.64
C LYS A 181 16.70 6.32 -6.29
N LEU A 182 15.44 6.23 -6.68
CA LEU A 182 14.89 5.05 -7.36
C LEU A 182 15.56 4.83 -8.74
N LEU A 183 15.78 5.90 -9.50
CA LEU A 183 16.48 5.84 -10.79
C LEU A 183 17.92 5.34 -10.63
N ALA A 184 18.62 5.79 -9.59
CA ALA A 184 19.99 5.38 -9.29
C ALA A 184 20.10 3.89 -8.92
N GLN A 185 19.02 3.27 -8.44
CA GLN A 185 18.96 1.82 -8.16
C GLN A 185 18.65 0.97 -9.40
N GLY A 186 18.04 1.55 -10.44
CA GLY A 186 17.59 0.86 -11.65
C GLY A 186 18.70 0.47 -12.64
N GLY A 187 19.48 -0.57 -12.32
CA GLY A 187 20.44 -1.19 -13.24
C GLY A 187 19.87 -2.37 -14.06
N GLY A 188 20.46 -2.67 -15.22
CA GLY A 188 20.20 -3.91 -15.97
C GLY A 188 18.81 -4.05 -16.61
N LYS A 189 18.29 -5.29 -16.70
CA LYS A 189 17.01 -5.64 -17.37
C LYS A 189 15.77 -4.95 -16.77
N GLN A 190 15.84 -4.50 -15.52
CA GLN A 190 14.72 -3.85 -14.82
C GLN A 190 14.63 -2.34 -15.06
N ARG A 191 15.65 -1.71 -15.68
CA ARG A 191 15.69 -0.25 -15.91
C ARG A 191 14.46 0.30 -16.62
N ARG A 192 13.88 -0.46 -17.56
CA ARG A 192 12.66 -0.06 -18.27
C ARG A 192 11.45 0.02 -17.35
N TRP A 193 11.33 -0.89 -16.37
CA TRP A 193 10.23 -0.87 -15.40
C TRP A 193 10.37 0.30 -14.43
N PHE A 194 11.57 0.54 -13.90
CA PHE A 194 11.83 1.69 -13.05
C PHE A 194 11.56 3.02 -13.76
N GLN A 195 11.93 3.14 -15.04
CA GLN A 195 11.63 4.33 -15.84
C GLN A 195 10.13 4.59 -15.93
N ARG A 196 9.32 3.56 -16.21
CA ARG A 196 7.84 3.68 -16.23
C ARG A 196 7.26 4.07 -14.87
N ILE A 197 7.80 3.51 -13.78
CA ILE A 197 7.39 3.87 -12.42
C ILE A 197 7.70 5.34 -12.14
N ILE A 198 8.89 5.81 -12.53
CA ILE A 198 9.31 7.20 -12.35
C ILE A 198 8.40 8.14 -13.14
N GLU A 199 8.10 7.81 -14.39
CA GLU A 199 7.17 8.57 -15.24
C GLU A 199 5.77 8.63 -14.61
N ALA A 200 5.19 7.48 -14.24
CA ALA A 200 3.88 7.44 -13.59
C ALA A 200 3.86 8.23 -12.28
N SER A 201 4.92 8.17 -11.47
CA SER A 201 5.01 8.88 -10.20
C SER A 201 5.03 10.42 -10.31
N GLN A 202 5.18 10.97 -11.53
CA GLN A 202 5.04 12.41 -11.77
C GLN A 202 3.58 12.86 -11.69
N SER A 203 2.63 11.94 -11.89
CA SER A 203 1.19 12.19 -11.80
C SER A 203 0.63 12.00 -10.39
N ILE A 204 1.50 11.80 -9.38
CA ILE A 204 1.06 11.77 -7.97
C ILE A 204 0.67 13.19 -7.56
N THR A 205 -0.58 13.38 -7.16
CA THR A 205 -1.11 14.67 -6.74
C THR A 205 -1.78 14.58 -5.36
N PRO A 206 -1.88 15.70 -4.62
CA PRO A 206 -2.74 15.78 -3.45
C PRO A 206 -4.17 15.33 -3.75
N TYR A 207 -4.79 14.62 -2.82
CA TYR A 207 -6.14 14.13 -3.01
C TYR A 207 -7.14 15.27 -2.71
N ASP A 208 -7.31 16.22 -3.63
CA ASP A 208 -7.89 17.58 -3.44
C ASP A 208 -9.36 17.71 -3.08
#